data_AF-A0A558G8N6-F1
#
_entry.id   AF-A0A558G8N6-F1
#
_cell.length_a   1.000
_cell.length_b   1.000
_cell.length_c   1.000
_cell.angle_alpha   90.00
_cell.angle_beta   90.00
_cell.angle_gamma   90.00
#
_symmetry.space_group_name_H-M   'P 1'
#
loop_
_entity.id
_entity.type
_entity.pdbx_description
1 polymer ?
#
loop_
_entity_poly.entity_id
_entity_poly.type
_entity_poly.pdbx_seq_one_letter_code
_entity_poly.pdbx_strand_id
1 'polypeptide(L)'
;MDKLRQLFSAVGRQVQQRPVAVLLLAVLLIFTAFGGAAQITSVTGDAAFVADNPTFDAFTESFDRGSIAVLVRGDITEPQTLHAIDRVDQQMSTKANVHTVTSPADQVRREYGRIPDSEAKIRSVIGSPDYTVVQIVFDTGLSQTEERPIYTQAVEATDWAEFPSGTTVTVTGSAAFSAQLSTLIQQSTQQLLGLAIGLMVVALFFLFRGVRLRLLPIVAVFVGVIYTFGAIGYAGVPNSTMTSAVFPILIGLGIDYSVQFHERYEEELENHPPREALPQALGGIGPPVFVAMLAAALGFGATWVSTSSPSIIWFAQTS
;
A
#
# COMPACT_ATOMS: atom_id res chain seq x y z
N MET A 1 15.10 -31.37 23.24
CA MET A 1 13.79 -31.20 22.58
C MET A 1 12.62 -31.69 23.44
N ASP A 2 12.83 -32.65 24.36
CA ASP A 2 11.73 -33.23 25.16
C ASP A 2 10.95 -32.23 26.02
N LYS A 3 11.62 -31.23 26.61
CA LYS A 3 10.95 -30.16 27.36
C LYS A 3 9.99 -29.33 26.49
N LEU A 4 10.38 -29.02 25.25
CA LEU A 4 9.52 -28.30 24.30
C LEU A 4 8.32 -29.16 23.91
N ARG A 5 8.53 -30.44 23.61
CA ARG A 5 7.45 -31.38 23.33
C ARG A 5 6.44 -31.44 24.47
N GLN A 6 6.91 -31.57 25.71
CA GLN A 6 6.05 -31.58 26.89
C GLN A 6 5.26 -30.27 27.05
N LEU A 7 5.89 -29.12 26.77
CA LEU A 7 5.24 -27.81 26.79
C LEU A 7 4.10 -27.73 25.77
N PHE A 8 4.36 -28.05 24.50
CA PHE A 8 3.35 -28.02 23.45
C PHE A 8 2.21 -29.02 23.68
N SER A 9 2.52 -30.23 24.16
CA SER A 9 1.50 -31.18 24.58
C SER A 9 0.66 -30.68 25.76
N ALA A 10 1.25 -29.94 26.70
CA ALA A 10 0.51 -29.33 27.80
C ALA A 10 -0.46 -28.25 27.30
N VAL A 11 -0.05 -27.42 26.34
CA VAL A 11 -0.94 -26.46 25.67
C VAL A 11 -2.13 -27.18 25.01
N GLY A 12 -1.88 -28.27 24.29
CA GLY A 12 -2.95 -29.06 23.66
C GLY A 12 -3.95 -29.63 24.66
N ARG A 13 -3.46 -30.12 25.81
CA ARG A 13 -4.35 -30.58 26.89
C ARG A 13 -5.21 -29.46 27.45
N GLN A 14 -4.62 -28.26 27.64
CA GLN A 14 -5.35 -27.10 28.13
C GLN A 14 -6.45 -26.68 27.15
N VAL A 15 -6.16 -26.67 25.85
CA VAL A 15 -7.14 -26.36 24.80
C VAL A 15 -8.28 -27.38 24.81
N GLN A 16 -7.98 -28.67 24.91
CA GLN A 16 -8.99 -29.74 25.00
C GLN A 16 -9.85 -29.68 26.27
N GLN A 17 -9.29 -29.26 27.41
CA GLN A 17 -10.03 -29.15 28.66
C GLN A 17 -11.03 -27.99 28.66
N ARG A 18 -10.76 -26.91 27.91
CA ARG A 18 -11.58 -25.68 27.92
C ARG A 18 -11.80 -25.10 26.51
N PRO A 19 -12.38 -25.85 25.56
CA PRO A 19 -12.46 -25.43 24.16
C PRO A 19 -13.27 -24.15 23.96
N VAL A 20 -14.40 -24.01 24.66
CA VAL A 20 -15.26 -22.82 24.56
C VAL A 20 -14.54 -21.57 25.08
N ALA A 21 -13.80 -21.69 26.18
CA ALA A 21 -13.04 -20.56 26.73
C ALA A 21 -11.92 -20.11 25.78
N VAL A 22 -11.24 -21.05 25.14
CA VAL A 22 -10.20 -20.75 24.13
C VAL A 22 -10.80 -20.07 22.90
N LEU A 23 -11.95 -20.54 22.42
CA LEU A 23 -12.66 -19.91 21.31
C LEU A 23 -13.12 -18.49 21.66
N LEU A 24 -13.70 -18.28 22.85
CA LEU A 24 -14.09 -16.95 23.31
C LEU A 24 -12.89 -16.02 23.43
N LEU A 25 -11.75 -16.52 23.94
CA LEU A 25 -10.52 -15.75 23.99
C LEU A 25 -10.02 -15.38 22.59
N ALA A 26 -10.05 -16.31 21.63
CA ALA A 26 -9.67 -16.02 20.25
C ALA A 26 -10.59 -14.96 19.62
N VAL A 27 -11.91 -15.07 19.80
CA VAL A 27 -12.86 -14.07 19.31
C VAL A 27 -12.62 -12.71 19.97
N LEU A 28 -12.37 -12.67 21.28
CA LEU A 28 -12.03 -11.44 21.99
C LEU A 28 -10.75 -10.81 21.41
N LEU A 29 -9.72 -11.62 21.17
CA LEU A 29 -8.47 -11.15 20.57
C LEU A 29 -8.68 -10.60 19.16
N ILE A 30 -9.57 -11.20 18.37
CA ILE A 30 -9.93 -10.70 17.04
C ILE A 30 -10.52 -9.28 17.16
N PHE A 31 -11.47 -9.07 18.08
CA PHE A 31 -12.03 -7.74 18.32
C PHE A 31 -10.96 -6.73 18.77
N THR A 32 -10.06 -7.14 19.68
CA THR A 32 -8.96 -6.26 20.09
C THR A 32 -8.01 -5.94 18.95
N ALA A 33 -7.76 -6.91 18.06
CA ALA A 33 -6.89 -6.72 16.91
C ALA A 33 -7.50 -5.77 15.88
N PHE A 34 -8.81 -5.80 15.66
CA PHE A 34 -9.50 -4.78 14.87
C PHE A 34 -9.31 -3.37 15.44
N GLY A 35 -9.34 -3.21 16.76
CA GLY A 35 -9.06 -1.93 17.42
C GLY A 35 -7.64 -1.42 17.17
N GLY A 36 -6.64 -2.30 17.10
CA GLY A 36 -5.27 -1.95 16.74
C GLY A 36 -5.15 -1.63 15.25
N ALA A 37 -5.72 -2.48 14.38
CA ALA A 37 -5.66 -2.32 12.93
C ALA A 37 -6.28 -0.99 12.47
N ALA A 38 -7.32 -0.50 13.15
CA ALA A 38 -7.95 0.80 12.86
C ALA A 38 -7.02 2.01 13.13
N GLN A 39 -5.93 1.83 13.88
CA GLN A 39 -4.96 2.88 14.21
C GLN A 39 -3.78 2.93 13.23
N ILE A 40 -3.73 2.04 12.24
CA ILE A 40 -2.65 2.00 11.26
C ILE A 40 -2.70 3.28 10.41
N THR A 41 -1.63 4.07 10.48
CA THR A 41 -1.40 5.21 9.59
C THR A 41 -0.68 4.74 8.33
N SER A 42 -0.74 5.53 7.25
CA SER A 42 -0.02 5.23 6.01
C SER A 42 1.04 6.29 5.73
N VAL A 43 2.24 5.86 5.33
CA VAL A 43 3.38 6.73 4.97
C VAL A 43 3.88 6.34 3.58
N THR A 44 4.15 7.34 2.74
CA THR A 44 4.54 7.16 1.34
C THR A 44 5.67 8.11 0.95
N GLY A 45 6.31 7.86 -0.19
CA GLY A 45 7.35 8.72 -0.72
C GLY A 45 8.61 8.73 0.14
N ASP A 46 9.33 9.84 0.11
CA ASP A 46 10.64 9.97 0.76
C ASP A 46 10.56 9.87 2.29
N ALA A 47 9.44 10.25 2.90
CA ALA A 47 9.17 10.09 4.33
C ALA A 47 9.23 8.61 4.78
N ALA A 48 9.06 7.65 3.87
CA ALA A 48 9.24 6.24 4.19
C ALA A 48 10.72 5.81 4.20
N PHE A 49 11.61 6.56 3.55
CA PHE A 49 13.01 6.17 3.35
C PHE A 49 14.01 7.02 4.13
N VAL A 50 13.61 8.24 4.52
CA VAL A 50 14.43 9.19 5.27
C VAL A 50 13.99 9.15 6.74
N ALA A 51 14.93 8.88 7.63
CA ALA A 51 14.70 8.98 9.07
C ALA A 51 14.54 10.45 9.51
N ASP A 52 14.01 10.69 10.71
CA ASP A 52 13.83 12.04 11.27
C ASP A 52 15.05 12.93 11.00
N ASN A 53 14.85 13.92 10.12
CA ASN A 53 15.91 14.79 9.65
C ASN A 53 15.37 16.23 9.60
N PRO A 54 15.76 17.09 10.56
CA PRO A 54 15.19 18.44 10.66
C PRO A 54 15.50 19.30 9.43
N THR A 55 16.58 19.00 8.69
CA THR A 55 16.88 19.69 7.42
C THR A 55 15.90 19.27 6.34
N PHE A 56 15.58 17.98 6.28
CA PHE A 56 14.60 17.45 5.33
C PHE A 56 13.19 17.94 5.67
N ASP A 57 12.81 17.97 6.95
CA ASP A 57 11.51 18.46 7.40
C ASP A 57 11.36 19.95 7.09
N ALA A 58 12.37 20.77 7.42
CA ALA A 58 12.36 22.19 7.09
C ALA A 58 12.35 22.44 5.57
N PHE A 59 13.05 21.61 4.79
CA PHE A 59 12.98 21.66 3.33
C PHE A 59 11.56 21.32 2.85
N THR A 60 10.95 20.29 3.42
CA THR A 60 9.62 19.83 3.03
C THR A 60 8.54 20.86 3.35
N GLU A 61 8.60 21.45 4.54
CA GLU A 61 7.65 22.46 5.00
C GLU A 61 7.80 23.80 4.24
N SER A 62 9.05 24.19 3.92
CA SER A 62 9.36 25.51 3.35
C SER A 62 9.40 25.53 1.83
N PHE A 63 9.82 24.42 1.20
CA PHE A 63 10.19 24.38 -0.22
C PHE A 63 9.58 23.21 -1.01
N ASP A 64 9.32 22.06 -0.38
CA ASP A 64 8.75 20.91 -1.10
C ASP A 64 7.27 21.12 -1.39
N ARG A 65 7.01 21.50 -2.64
CA ARG A 65 5.66 21.65 -3.17
C ARG A 65 5.47 20.56 -4.20
N GLY A 66 4.46 19.72 -3.97
CA GLY A 66 3.95 18.84 -5.00
C GLY A 66 3.60 19.65 -6.25
N SER A 67 3.84 19.07 -7.42
CA SER A 67 3.48 19.71 -8.69
C SER A 67 2.95 18.72 -9.69
N ILE A 68 2.02 19.22 -10.51
CA ILE A 68 1.57 18.59 -11.73
C ILE A 68 2.11 19.40 -12.89
N ALA A 69 2.67 18.70 -13.86
CA ALA A 69 3.06 19.26 -15.14
C ALA A 69 2.05 18.80 -16.19
N VAL A 70 1.41 19.75 -16.89
CA VAL A 70 0.64 19.45 -18.09
C VAL A 70 1.51 19.74 -19.29
N LEU A 71 2.01 18.70 -19.94
CA LEU A 71 2.79 18.79 -21.16
C LEU A 71 1.85 18.92 -22.35
N VAL A 72 1.96 20.04 -23.07
CA VAL A 72 1.20 20.30 -24.29
C VAL A 72 2.19 20.32 -25.45
N ARG A 73 1.99 19.45 -26.46
CA ARG A 73 2.80 19.38 -27.68
C ARG A 73 1.94 19.72 -28.89
N GLY A 74 2.43 20.57 -29.77
CA GLY A 74 1.69 21.08 -30.93
C GLY A 74 2.06 22.53 -31.23
N ASP A 75 1.26 23.21 -32.05
CA ASP A 75 1.45 24.64 -32.30
C ASP A 75 0.89 25.45 -31.12
N ILE A 76 1.79 25.83 -30.20
CA ILE A 76 1.44 26.62 -29.02
C ILE A 76 1.11 28.07 -29.39
N THR A 77 1.55 28.54 -30.56
CA THR A 77 1.28 29.91 -31.01
C THR A 77 -0.11 30.09 -31.60
N GLU A 78 -0.77 28.99 -31.99
CA GLU A 78 -2.15 28.99 -32.42
C GLU A 78 -3.06 29.56 -31.31
N PRO A 79 -3.89 30.59 -31.59
CA PRO A 79 -4.75 31.20 -30.58
C PRO A 79 -5.66 30.20 -29.87
N GLN A 80 -6.20 29.20 -30.59
CA GLN A 80 -7.07 28.18 -30.01
C GLN A 80 -6.33 27.33 -28.97
N THR A 81 -5.11 26.90 -29.26
CA THR A 81 -4.25 26.16 -28.32
C THR A 81 -3.95 26.99 -27.08
N LEU A 82 -3.61 28.28 -27.26
CA LEU A 82 -3.29 29.14 -26.11
C LEU A 82 -4.52 29.48 -25.26
N HIS A 83 -5.70 29.65 -25.87
CA HIS A 83 -6.96 29.78 -25.15
C HIS A 83 -7.32 28.50 -24.37
N ALA A 84 -7.03 27.31 -24.90
CA ALA A 84 -7.20 26.06 -24.17
C ALA A 84 -6.24 25.96 -22.96
N ILE A 85 -4.97 26.38 -23.13
CA ILE A 85 -4.01 26.49 -22.03
C ILE A 85 -4.51 27.47 -20.95
N ASP A 86 -5.04 28.63 -21.35
CA ASP A 86 -5.60 29.64 -20.42
C ASP A 86 -6.82 29.09 -19.65
N ARG A 87 -7.68 28.28 -20.30
CA ARG A 87 -8.78 27.59 -19.63
C ARG A 87 -8.31 26.67 -18.51
N VAL A 88 -7.29 25.82 -18.79
CA VAL A 88 -6.70 24.95 -17.76
C VAL A 88 -6.09 25.77 -16.63
N ASP A 89 -5.32 26.81 -16.98
CA ASP A 89 -4.69 27.73 -16.03
C ASP A 89 -5.71 28.35 -15.07
N GLN A 90 -6.77 28.95 -15.62
CA GLN A 90 -7.82 29.60 -14.82
C GLN A 90 -8.61 28.61 -13.97
N GLN A 91 -8.95 27.46 -14.52
CA GLN A 91 -9.70 26.44 -13.78
C GLN A 91 -8.88 25.90 -12.61
N MET A 92 -7.59 25.61 -12.81
CA MET A 92 -6.72 25.08 -11.77
C MET A 92 -6.32 26.13 -10.73
N SER A 93 -6.14 27.39 -11.14
CA SER A 93 -5.83 28.51 -10.22
C SER A 93 -6.92 28.78 -9.19
N THR A 94 -8.14 28.27 -9.39
CA THR A 94 -9.27 28.42 -8.45
C THR A 94 -9.49 27.19 -7.57
N LYS A 95 -8.72 26.11 -7.75
CA LYS A 95 -8.87 24.88 -6.97
C LYS A 95 -8.22 25.02 -5.60
N ALA A 96 -8.84 24.38 -4.59
CA ALA A 96 -8.25 24.26 -3.27
C ALA A 96 -6.91 23.50 -3.38
N ASN A 97 -5.96 23.87 -2.51
CA ASN A 97 -4.63 23.27 -2.42
C ASN A 97 -3.72 23.50 -3.65
N VAL A 98 -4.14 24.36 -4.59
CA VAL A 98 -3.30 24.85 -5.68
C VAL A 98 -2.76 26.23 -5.32
N HIS A 99 -1.44 26.32 -5.16
CA HIS A 99 -0.77 27.56 -4.80
C HIS A 99 -0.63 28.52 -5.99
N THR A 100 -0.13 28.00 -7.11
CA THR A 100 0.02 28.80 -8.33
C THR A 100 0.01 27.93 -9.57
N VAL A 101 -0.45 28.50 -10.68
CA VAL A 101 -0.33 27.90 -12.01
C VAL A 101 0.57 28.79 -12.86
N THR A 102 1.59 28.22 -13.48
CA THR A 102 2.49 28.91 -14.40
C THR A 102 2.30 28.34 -15.79
N SER A 103 1.87 29.19 -16.73
CA SER A 103 1.63 28.82 -18.12
C SER A 103 2.14 29.92 -19.08
N PRO A 104 2.39 29.59 -20.37
CA PRO A 104 2.64 30.62 -21.39
C PRO A 104 1.46 31.57 -21.61
N ALA A 105 0.23 31.09 -21.37
CA ALA A 105 -0.97 31.93 -21.46
C ALA A 105 -0.92 33.07 -20.44
N ASP A 106 -0.44 32.81 -19.22
CA ASP A 106 -0.27 33.86 -18.21
C ASP A 106 0.76 34.93 -18.65
N GLN A 107 1.86 34.54 -19.29
CA GLN A 107 2.84 35.50 -19.84
C GLN A 107 2.20 36.40 -20.91
N VAL A 108 1.46 35.82 -21.86
CA VAL A 108 0.78 36.55 -22.93
C VAL A 108 -0.31 37.48 -22.37
N ARG A 109 -1.06 37.02 -21.36
CA ARG A 109 -2.08 37.82 -20.69
C ARG A 109 -1.49 38.98 -19.90
N ARG A 110 -0.32 38.81 -19.25
CA ARG A 110 0.38 39.91 -18.56
C ARG A 110 0.78 41.03 -19.53
N GLU A 111 1.18 40.69 -20.75
CA GLU A 111 1.57 41.67 -21.78
C GLU A 111 0.36 42.38 -22.41
N TYR A 112 -0.68 41.63 -22.79
CA TYR A 112 -1.80 42.16 -23.58
C TYR A 112 -3.12 42.35 -22.82
N GLY A 113 -3.17 42.00 -21.53
CA GLY A 113 -4.39 41.98 -20.70
C GLY A 113 -5.39 40.86 -21.04
N ARG A 114 -5.16 40.13 -22.14
CA ARG A 114 -5.97 39.01 -22.63
C ARG A 114 -5.15 38.16 -23.60
N ILE A 115 -5.62 36.97 -23.93
CA ILE A 115 -5.06 36.18 -25.03
C ILE A 115 -5.51 36.78 -26.37
N PRO A 116 -4.61 37.26 -27.23
CA PRO A 116 -4.97 37.86 -28.51
C PRO A 116 -5.25 36.78 -29.57
N ASP A 117 -6.19 37.03 -30.48
CA ASP A 117 -6.50 36.12 -31.60
C ASP A 117 -5.47 36.16 -32.75
N SER A 118 -4.28 36.70 -32.49
CA SER A 118 -3.22 36.87 -33.47
C SER A 118 -1.99 36.06 -33.09
N GLU A 119 -1.72 35.04 -33.89
CA GLU A 119 -0.56 34.16 -33.74
C GLU A 119 0.77 34.95 -33.69
N ALA A 120 0.91 36.01 -34.51
CA ALA A 120 2.11 36.85 -34.51
C ALA A 120 2.33 37.57 -33.16
N LYS A 121 1.25 38.02 -32.50
CA LYS A 121 1.34 38.66 -31.18
C LYS A 121 1.70 37.62 -30.11
N ILE A 122 1.07 36.45 -30.15
CA ILE A 122 1.41 35.34 -29.25
C ILE A 122 2.90 34.99 -29.40
N ARG A 123 3.33 34.78 -30.65
CA ARG A 123 4.71 34.43 -31.00
C ARG A 123 5.74 35.46 -30.53
N SER A 124 5.40 36.75 -30.51
CA SER A 124 6.32 37.79 -30.01
C SER A 124 6.60 37.69 -28.51
N VAL A 125 5.72 37.05 -27.73
CA VAL A 125 5.89 36.89 -26.28
C VAL A 125 6.53 35.53 -25.95
N ILE A 126 6.00 34.44 -26.51
CA ILE A 126 6.38 33.07 -26.13
C ILE A 126 7.32 32.38 -27.13
N GLY A 127 7.67 33.05 -28.23
CA GLY A 127 8.41 32.45 -29.34
C GLY A 127 7.56 31.45 -30.13
N SER A 128 8.21 30.44 -30.74
CA SER A 128 7.54 29.34 -31.45
C SER A 128 7.98 28.00 -30.87
N PRO A 129 7.55 27.64 -29.65
CA PRO A 129 7.93 26.37 -29.06
C PRO A 129 7.05 25.24 -29.60
N ASP A 130 7.67 24.09 -29.92
CA ASP A 130 6.95 22.88 -30.35
C ASP A 130 6.20 22.18 -29.20
N TYR A 131 6.53 22.56 -27.96
CA TYR A 131 5.90 22.07 -26.75
C TYR A 131 5.97 23.11 -25.63
N THR A 132 5.07 22.99 -24.68
CA THR A 132 5.14 23.77 -23.45
C THR A 132 4.69 22.95 -22.26
N VAL A 133 5.00 23.44 -21.06
CA VAL A 133 4.63 22.82 -19.80
C VAL A 133 3.86 23.83 -18.97
N VAL A 134 2.63 23.48 -18.61
CA VAL A 134 1.88 24.20 -17.59
C VAL A 134 2.21 23.58 -16.25
N GLN A 135 2.78 24.36 -15.35
CA GLN A 135 3.17 23.92 -14.01
C GLN A 135 2.07 24.32 -13.02
N ILE A 136 1.43 23.34 -12.40
CA ILE A 136 0.44 23.51 -11.33
C ILE A 136 1.14 23.14 -10.04
N VAL A 137 1.47 24.14 -9.23
CA VAL A 137 2.20 23.98 -7.97
C VAL A 137 1.22 23.98 -6.81
N PHE A 138 1.35 23.01 -5.92
CA PHE A 138 0.46 22.85 -4.76
C PHE A 138 0.90 23.69 -3.57
N ASP A 139 0.04 23.77 -2.57
CA ASP A 139 0.42 24.22 -1.24
C ASP A 139 1.39 23.22 -0.57
N THR A 140 2.19 23.67 0.39
CA THR A 140 3.16 22.83 1.09
C THR A 140 2.46 21.90 2.10
N GLY A 141 3.07 20.74 2.37
CA GLY A 141 2.63 19.82 3.42
C GLY A 141 1.42 18.95 3.12
N LEU A 142 1.01 18.83 1.85
CA LEU A 142 -0.09 17.95 1.45
C LEU A 142 0.31 16.47 1.49
N SER A 143 -0.59 15.62 1.99
CA SER A 143 -0.45 14.17 1.85
C SER A 143 -0.83 13.69 0.44
N GLN A 144 -0.36 12.50 0.04
CA GLN A 144 -0.76 11.88 -1.23
C GLN A 144 -2.30 11.77 -1.39
N THR A 145 -3.02 11.53 -0.29
CA THR A 145 -4.48 11.46 -0.29
C THR A 145 -5.11 12.80 -0.65
N GLU A 146 -4.47 13.91 -0.28
CA GLU A 146 -4.89 15.28 -0.58
C GLU A 146 -4.42 15.75 -1.97
N GLU A 147 -3.29 15.25 -2.46
CA GLU A 147 -2.80 15.52 -3.82
C GLU A 147 -3.61 14.79 -4.91
N ARG A 148 -4.10 13.58 -4.62
CA ARG A 148 -4.80 12.74 -5.61
C ARG A 148 -6.05 13.41 -6.23
N PRO A 149 -6.91 14.12 -5.46
CA PRO A 149 -7.98 14.93 -6.02
C PRO A 149 -7.49 16.00 -6.99
N ILE A 150 -6.36 16.65 -6.70
CA ILE A 150 -5.81 17.72 -7.56
C ILE A 150 -5.37 17.14 -8.90
N TYR A 151 -4.77 15.94 -8.90
CA TYR A 151 -4.47 15.21 -10.13
C TYR A 151 -5.71 14.92 -10.96
N THR A 152 -6.76 14.40 -10.33
CA THR A 152 -8.02 14.09 -11.03
C THR A 152 -8.63 15.37 -11.62
N GLN A 153 -8.61 16.46 -10.86
CA GLN A 153 -9.07 17.77 -11.33
C GLN A 153 -8.24 18.34 -12.48
N ALA A 154 -6.92 18.10 -12.49
CA ALA A 154 -6.06 18.52 -13.59
C ALA A 154 -6.38 17.75 -14.88
N VAL A 155 -6.63 16.45 -14.78
CA VAL A 155 -7.09 15.62 -15.93
C VAL A 155 -8.44 16.13 -16.44
N GLU A 156 -9.40 16.33 -15.54
CA GLU A 156 -10.73 16.88 -15.89
C GLU A 156 -10.63 18.27 -16.53
N ALA A 157 -9.76 19.13 -16.02
CA ALA A 157 -9.52 20.45 -16.60
C ALA A 157 -8.92 20.37 -18.00
N THR A 158 -7.98 19.45 -18.23
CA THR A 158 -7.42 19.23 -19.57
C THR A 158 -8.43 18.67 -20.57
N ASP A 159 -9.32 17.77 -20.12
CA ASP A 159 -10.38 17.21 -20.95
C ASP A 159 -11.45 18.25 -21.29
N TRP A 160 -11.80 19.11 -20.32
CA TRP A 160 -12.76 20.20 -20.50
C TRP A 160 -12.22 21.34 -21.37
N ALA A 161 -10.90 21.52 -21.41
CA ALA A 161 -10.29 22.63 -22.13
C ALA A 161 -10.34 22.52 -23.65
N GLU A 162 -10.84 21.44 -24.25
CA GLU A 162 -11.08 21.30 -25.70
C GLU A 162 -9.89 21.76 -26.57
N PHE A 163 -8.75 21.08 -26.44
CA PHE A 163 -7.57 21.38 -27.27
C PHE A 163 -7.80 21.04 -28.75
N PRO A 164 -7.26 21.83 -29.70
CA PRO A 164 -7.47 21.61 -31.12
C PRO A 164 -6.81 20.32 -31.62
N SER A 165 -7.37 19.75 -32.71
CA SER A 165 -6.85 18.55 -33.34
C SER A 165 -5.41 18.77 -33.83
N GLY A 166 -4.48 17.90 -33.40
CA GLY A 166 -3.05 18.06 -33.64
C GLY A 166 -2.24 18.42 -32.39
N THR A 167 -2.93 18.76 -31.29
CA THR A 167 -2.30 18.95 -29.98
C THR A 167 -2.35 17.66 -29.17
N THR A 168 -1.22 17.26 -28.60
CA THR A 168 -1.16 16.18 -27.60
C THR A 168 -0.99 16.77 -26.22
N VAL A 169 -1.90 16.43 -25.30
CA VAL A 169 -1.86 16.89 -23.91
C VAL A 169 -1.60 15.70 -23.00
N THR A 170 -0.68 15.85 -22.06
CA THR A 170 -0.32 14.79 -21.12
C THR A 170 -0.12 15.38 -19.74
N VAL A 171 -0.93 14.94 -18.79
CA VAL A 171 -0.78 15.27 -17.37
C VAL A 171 0.29 14.34 -16.77
N THR A 172 1.35 14.92 -16.21
CA THR A 172 2.49 14.24 -15.61
C THR A 172 2.94 14.97 -14.33
N GLY A 173 4.06 14.56 -13.74
CA GLY A 173 4.57 15.07 -12.46
C GLY A 173 4.60 13.99 -11.37
N SER A 174 5.25 14.29 -10.26
CA SER A 174 5.43 13.35 -9.14
C SER A 174 4.10 12.94 -8.51
N ALA A 175 3.15 13.88 -8.37
CA ALA A 175 1.82 13.61 -7.85
C ALA A 175 0.99 12.70 -8.77
N ALA A 176 1.01 12.98 -10.08
CA ALA A 176 0.34 12.16 -11.09
C ALA A 176 0.90 10.73 -11.14
N PHE A 177 2.23 10.60 -11.15
CA PHE A 177 2.91 9.32 -11.12
C PHE A 177 2.59 8.54 -9.85
N SER A 178 2.66 9.18 -8.68
CA SER A 178 2.40 8.55 -7.38
C SER A 178 0.96 8.08 -7.25
N ALA A 179 -0.02 8.87 -7.70
CA ALA A 179 -1.43 8.50 -7.71
C ALA A 179 -1.71 7.28 -8.61
N GLN A 180 -1.15 7.26 -9.82
CA GLN A 180 -1.29 6.13 -10.73
C GLN A 180 -0.59 4.88 -10.18
N LEU A 181 0.64 5.02 -9.67
CA LEU A 181 1.41 3.93 -9.09
C LEU A 181 0.68 3.32 -7.89
N SER A 182 0.14 4.14 -6.99
CA SER A 182 -0.66 3.70 -5.84
C SER A 182 -1.89 2.90 -6.28
N THR A 183 -2.59 3.37 -7.33
CA THR A 183 -3.75 2.67 -7.90
C THR A 183 -3.34 1.31 -8.51
N LEU A 184 -2.24 1.28 -9.27
CA LEU A 184 -1.71 0.06 -9.88
C LEU A 184 -1.26 -0.97 -8.83
N ILE A 185 -0.58 -0.51 -7.78
CA ILE A 185 -0.17 -1.36 -6.65
C ILE A 185 -1.42 -1.92 -5.98
N GLN A 186 -2.43 -1.10 -5.67
CA GLN A 186 -3.66 -1.56 -5.03
C GLN A 186 -4.40 -2.60 -5.88
N GLN A 187 -4.56 -2.35 -7.19
CA GLN A 187 -5.17 -3.31 -8.12
C GLN A 187 -4.37 -4.61 -8.19
N SER A 188 -3.03 -4.52 -8.31
CA SER A 188 -2.14 -5.67 -8.38
C SER A 188 -2.15 -6.48 -7.09
N THR A 189 -2.12 -5.84 -5.92
CA THR A 189 -2.25 -6.49 -4.62
C THR A 189 -3.58 -7.22 -4.49
N GLN A 190 -4.70 -6.60 -4.90
CA GLN A 190 -6.01 -7.25 -4.89
C GLN A 190 -6.06 -8.47 -5.82
N GLN A 191 -5.51 -8.36 -7.03
CA GLN A 191 -5.44 -9.45 -7.99
C GLN A 191 -4.57 -10.60 -7.49
N LEU A 192 -3.36 -10.31 -7.01
CA LEU A 192 -2.43 -11.31 -6.47
C LEU A 192 -3.02 -12.01 -5.24
N LEU A 193 -3.61 -11.25 -4.31
CA LEU A 193 -4.24 -11.80 -3.12
C LEU A 193 -5.44 -12.69 -3.49
N GLY A 194 -6.30 -12.22 -4.39
CA GLY A 194 -7.45 -12.98 -4.88
C GLY A 194 -7.04 -14.27 -5.58
N LEU A 195 -6.02 -14.20 -6.44
CA LEU A 195 -5.47 -15.37 -7.13
C LEU A 195 -4.80 -16.35 -6.15
N ALA A 196 -4.00 -15.85 -5.20
CA ALA A 196 -3.35 -16.68 -4.20
C ALA A 196 -4.37 -17.43 -3.32
N ILE A 197 -5.40 -16.74 -2.82
CA ILE A 197 -6.47 -17.37 -2.05
C ILE A 197 -7.24 -18.36 -2.92
N GLY A 198 -7.57 -18.01 -4.17
CA GLY A 198 -8.27 -18.89 -5.10
C GLY A 198 -7.50 -20.19 -5.36
N LEU A 199 -6.20 -20.07 -5.68
CA LEU A 199 -5.32 -21.21 -5.89
C LEU A 199 -5.13 -22.03 -4.62
N MET A 200 -5.03 -21.39 -3.46
CA MET A 200 -4.94 -22.06 -2.16
C MET A 200 -6.20 -22.88 -1.85
N VAL A 201 -7.39 -22.30 -2.08
CA VAL A 201 -8.68 -23.01 -1.92
C VAL A 201 -8.73 -24.21 -2.84
N VAL A 202 -8.38 -24.04 -4.13
CA VAL A 202 -8.34 -25.13 -5.10
C VAL A 202 -7.36 -26.22 -4.66
N ALA A 203 -6.11 -25.86 -4.33
CA ALA A 203 -5.08 -26.80 -3.91
C ALA A 203 -5.51 -27.60 -2.67
N LEU A 204 -5.96 -26.93 -1.60
CA LEU A 204 -6.45 -27.60 -0.39
C LEU A 204 -7.67 -28.46 -0.67
N PHE A 205 -8.60 -27.99 -1.50
CA PHE A 205 -9.80 -28.75 -1.84
C PHE A 205 -9.46 -30.09 -2.51
N PHE A 206 -8.48 -30.10 -3.43
CA PHE A 206 -8.10 -31.28 -4.19
C PHE A 206 -7.09 -32.17 -3.47
N LEU A 207 -6.09 -31.59 -2.81
CA LEU A 207 -5.00 -32.32 -2.18
C LEU A 207 -5.44 -32.95 -0.85
N PHE A 208 -6.31 -32.27 -0.10
CA PHE A 208 -6.83 -32.72 1.21
C PHE A 208 -8.22 -33.37 1.10
N ARG A 209 -8.48 -34.11 0.02
CA ARG A 209 -9.78 -34.73 -0.25
C ARG A 209 -10.27 -35.68 0.85
N GLY A 210 -9.35 -36.36 1.54
CA GLY A 210 -9.65 -37.30 2.63
C GLY A 210 -9.67 -36.68 4.03
N VAL A 211 -9.31 -35.40 4.17
CA VAL A 211 -9.09 -34.74 5.46
C VAL A 211 -10.33 -33.97 5.87
N ARG A 212 -10.77 -34.11 7.13
CA ARG A 212 -11.92 -33.36 7.64
C ARG A 212 -11.55 -31.88 7.71
N LEU A 213 -12.55 -31.00 7.50
CA LEU A 213 -12.34 -29.55 7.58
C LEU A 213 -11.16 -29.03 6.72
N ARG A 214 -10.94 -29.57 5.52
CA ARG A 214 -9.80 -29.22 4.62
C ARG A 214 -9.53 -27.72 4.37
N LEU A 215 -10.49 -26.82 4.60
CA LEU A 215 -10.31 -25.37 4.48
C LEU A 215 -9.99 -24.67 5.81
N LEU A 216 -9.94 -25.40 6.93
CA LEU A 216 -9.58 -24.88 8.25
C LEU A 216 -8.22 -24.17 8.29
N PRO A 217 -7.17 -24.64 7.58
CA PRO A 217 -5.90 -23.92 7.53
C PRO A 217 -6.04 -22.48 7.02
N ILE A 218 -6.93 -22.23 6.05
CA ILE A 218 -7.17 -20.87 5.53
C ILE A 218 -7.72 -19.98 6.64
N VAL A 219 -8.68 -20.48 7.42
CA VAL A 219 -9.26 -19.72 8.54
C VAL A 219 -8.20 -19.38 9.58
N ALA A 220 -7.33 -20.34 9.92
CA ALA A 220 -6.22 -20.11 10.85
C ALA A 220 -5.26 -19.01 10.35
N VAL A 221 -4.94 -19.02 9.05
CA VAL A 221 -4.12 -17.97 8.42
C VAL A 221 -4.77 -16.60 8.53
N PHE A 222 -6.04 -16.46 8.17
CA PHE A 222 -6.73 -15.17 8.25
C PHE A 222 -6.82 -14.63 9.67
N VAL A 223 -7.06 -15.50 10.66
CA VAL A 223 -7.03 -15.11 12.08
C VAL A 223 -5.63 -14.62 12.47
N GLY A 224 -4.57 -15.31 12.04
CA GLY A 224 -3.18 -14.88 12.24
C GLY A 224 -2.91 -13.52 11.62
N VAL A 225 -3.33 -13.30 10.36
CA VAL A 225 -3.18 -12.02 9.65
C VAL A 225 -3.89 -10.89 10.41
N ILE A 226 -5.13 -11.11 10.88
CA ILE A 226 -5.86 -10.11 11.67
C ILE A 226 -5.08 -9.74 12.95
N TYR A 227 -4.52 -10.74 13.65
CA TYR A 227 -3.70 -10.48 14.83
C TYR A 227 -2.44 -9.69 14.51
N THR A 228 -1.77 -10.01 13.40
CA THR A 228 -0.59 -9.27 12.95
C THR A 228 -0.93 -7.81 12.67
N PHE A 229 -2.01 -7.53 11.95
CA PHE A 229 -2.46 -6.14 11.73
C PHE A 229 -2.81 -5.41 13.02
N GLY A 230 -3.48 -6.08 13.95
CA GLY A 230 -3.75 -5.52 15.27
C GLY A 230 -2.47 -5.14 16.01
N ALA A 231 -1.48 -6.04 16.01
CA ALA A 231 -0.20 -5.81 16.66
C ALA A 231 0.59 -4.66 15.99
N ILE A 232 0.63 -4.62 14.66
CA ILE A 232 1.25 -3.54 13.88
C ILE A 232 0.66 -2.18 14.26
N GLY A 233 -0.67 -2.09 14.30
CA GLY A 233 -1.37 -0.86 14.64
C GLY A 233 -1.11 -0.40 16.08
N TYR A 234 -1.13 -1.32 17.06
CA TYR A 234 -0.77 -0.98 18.44
C TYR A 234 0.71 -0.65 18.63
N ALA A 235 1.59 -1.22 17.81
CA ALA A 235 3.01 -0.88 17.80
C ALA A 235 3.28 0.49 17.15
N GLY A 236 2.28 1.11 16.51
CA GLY A 236 2.42 2.39 15.82
C GLY A 236 3.30 2.32 14.57
N VAL A 237 3.46 1.13 13.98
CA VAL A 237 4.26 0.96 12.77
C VAL A 237 3.42 1.39 11.57
N PRO A 238 3.86 2.41 10.80
CA PRO A 238 3.08 2.91 9.67
C PRO A 238 3.08 1.92 8.52
N ASN A 239 1.98 1.92 7.76
CA ASN A 239 1.89 1.17 6.52
C ASN A 239 2.51 1.96 5.36
N SER A 240 3.54 1.39 4.74
CA SER A 240 4.16 1.87 3.52
C SER A 240 4.02 0.84 2.39
N THR A 241 4.42 1.23 1.18
CA THR A 241 4.52 0.31 0.05
C THR A 241 5.41 -0.90 0.39
N MET A 242 6.47 -0.70 1.16
CA MET A 242 7.39 -1.77 1.56
C MET A 242 6.75 -2.72 2.57
N THR A 243 6.13 -2.21 3.64
CA THR A 243 5.45 -3.06 4.65
C THR A 243 4.27 -3.82 4.07
N SER A 244 3.61 -3.28 3.03
CA SER A 244 2.53 -3.98 2.32
C SER A 244 3.00 -5.27 1.63
N ALA A 245 4.30 -5.39 1.32
CA ALA A 245 4.89 -6.61 0.75
C ALA A 245 4.95 -7.78 1.76
N VAL A 246 4.69 -7.52 3.05
CA VAL A 246 4.65 -8.54 4.10
C VAL A 246 3.39 -9.40 4.01
N PHE A 247 2.27 -8.89 3.47
CA PHE A 247 1.00 -9.64 3.46
C PHE A 247 1.07 -10.95 2.69
N PRO A 248 1.60 -10.99 1.45
CA PRO A 248 1.78 -12.25 0.73
C PRO A 248 2.71 -13.22 1.47
N ILE A 249 3.76 -12.71 2.14
CA ILE A 249 4.72 -13.52 2.90
C ILE A 249 4.04 -14.16 4.11
N LEU A 250 3.29 -13.37 4.90
CA LEU A 250 2.54 -13.86 6.07
C LEU A 250 1.53 -14.95 5.68
N ILE A 251 0.84 -14.76 4.56
CA ILE A 251 -0.13 -15.75 4.06
C ILE A 251 0.60 -17.04 3.65
N GLY A 252 1.71 -16.92 2.92
CA GLY A 252 2.51 -18.06 2.46
C GLY A 252 3.13 -18.87 3.61
N LEU A 253 3.74 -18.21 4.59
CA LEU A 253 4.29 -18.87 5.78
C LEU A 253 3.18 -19.40 6.70
N GLY A 254 2.13 -18.61 6.89
CA GLY A 254 1.00 -18.98 7.73
C GLY A 254 0.30 -20.23 7.22
N ILE A 255 0.13 -20.36 5.90
CA ILE A 255 -0.57 -21.53 5.35
C ILE A 255 0.25 -22.80 5.51
N ASP A 256 1.57 -22.72 5.33
CA ASP A 256 2.47 -23.87 5.50
C ASP A 256 2.35 -24.44 6.93
N TYR A 257 2.51 -23.58 7.94
CA TYR A 257 2.36 -24.01 9.34
C TYR A 257 0.96 -24.50 9.67
N SER A 258 -0.08 -23.82 9.18
CA SER A 258 -1.47 -24.21 9.45
C SER A 258 -1.80 -25.56 8.83
N VAL A 259 -1.26 -25.87 7.65
CA VAL A 259 -1.42 -27.16 6.99
C VAL A 259 -0.67 -28.25 7.75
N GLN A 260 0.60 -28.03 8.11
CA GLN A 260 1.40 -29.00 8.87
C GLN A 260 0.74 -29.36 10.22
N PHE A 261 0.21 -28.37 10.94
CA PHE A 261 -0.54 -28.62 12.18
C PHE A 261 -1.82 -29.41 11.94
N HIS A 262 -2.57 -29.07 10.89
CA HIS A 262 -3.84 -29.72 10.59
C HIS A 262 -3.65 -31.17 10.14
N GLU A 263 -2.67 -31.43 9.28
CA GLU A 263 -2.33 -32.77 8.81
C GLU A 263 -1.89 -33.66 9.98
N ARG A 264 -0.98 -33.16 10.84
CA ARG A 264 -0.55 -33.94 12.01
C ARG A 264 -1.69 -34.23 12.97
N TYR A 265 -2.62 -33.31 13.14
CA TYR A 265 -3.81 -33.55 13.97
C TYR A 265 -4.70 -34.65 13.40
N GLU A 266 -4.91 -34.66 12.08
CA GLU A 266 -5.73 -35.66 11.41
C GLU A 266 -5.06 -37.05 11.40
N GLU A 267 -3.73 -37.13 11.24
CA GLU A 267 -2.95 -38.37 11.40
C GLU A 267 -3.11 -38.97 12.81
N GLU A 268 -3.06 -38.14 13.85
CA GLU A 268 -3.28 -38.59 15.22
C GLU A 268 -4.74 -39.02 15.48
N LEU A 269 -5.71 -38.42 14.79
CA LEU A 269 -7.13 -38.79 14.89
C LEU A 269 -7.45 -40.16 14.29
N GLU A 270 -6.61 -40.69 13.39
CA GLU A 270 -6.79 -42.04 12.85
C GLU A 270 -6.61 -43.12 13.92
N ASN A 271 -5.74 -42.85 14.89
CA ASN A 271 -5.32 -43.83 15.91
C ASN A 271 -5.79 -43.47 17.32
N HIS A 272 -6.14 -42.20 17.58
CA HIS A 272 -6.44 -41.69 18.92
C HIS A 272 -7.72 -40.86 18.95
N PRO A 273 -8.47 -40.86 20.08
CA PRO A 273 -9.62 -39.98 20.24
C PRO A 273 -9.18 -38.50 20.26
N PRO A 274 -10.06 -37.53 19.91
CA PRO A 274 -9.71 -36.11 19.82
C PRO A 274 -9.01 -35.51 21.05
N ARG A 275 -9.36 -36.00 22.25
CA ARG A 275 -8.76 -35.57 23.53
C ARG A 275 -7.27 -35.89 23.64
N GLU A 276 -6.82 -36.96 23.00
CA GLU A 276 -5.43 -37.42 23.00
C GLU A 276 -4.71 -36.97 21.73
N ALA A 277 -5.42 -36.94 20.59
CA ALA A 277 -4.84 -36.55 19.31
C ALA A 277 -4.28 -35.12 19.31
N LEU A 278 -4.99 -34.13 19.88
CA LEU A 278 -4.53 -32.73 19.87
C LEU A 278 -3.23 -32.52 20.67
N PRO A 279 -3.12 -32.98 21.94
CA PRO A 279 -1.85 -32.93 22.68
C PRO A 279 -0.69 -33.64 21.98
N GLN A 280 -0.95 -34.78 21.34
CA GLN A 280 0.06 -35.55 20.62
C GLN A 280 0.54 -34.82 19.37
N ALA A 281 -0.39 -34.29 18.57
CA ALA A 281 -0.10 -33.52 17.39
C ALA A 281 0.71 -32.25 17.71
N LEU A 282 0.26 -31.44 18.67
CA LEU A 282 1.01 -30.24 19.09
C LEU A 282 2.39 -30.59 19.64
N GLY A 283 2.51 -31.67 20.42
CA GLY A 283 3.81 -32.12 20.94
C GLY A 283 4.77 -32.58 19.84
N GLY A 284 4.25 -33.17 18.76
CA GLY A 284 5.02 -33.65 17.62
C GLY A 284 5.50 -32.52 16.71
N ILE A 285 4.58 -31.69 16.23
CA ILE A 285 4.87 -30.67 15.20
C ILE A 285 5.19 -29.29 15.78
N GLY A 286 4.81 -29.00 17.04
CA GLY A 286 5.06 -27.72 17.69
C GLY A 286 6.55 -27.36 17.81
N PRO A 287 7.42 -28.24 18.34
CA PRO A 287 8.85 -27.95 18.45
C PRO A 287 9.55 -27.61 17.11
N PRO A 288 9.40 -28.38 16.00
CA PRO A 288 10.04 -28.01 14.74
C PRO A 288 9.48 -26.72 14.15
N VAL A 289 8.16 -26.49 14.20
CA VAL A 289 7.56 -25.24 13.72
C VAL A 289 8.07 -24.04 14.52
N PHE A 290 8.16 -24.17 15.85
CA PHE A 290 8.68 -23.10 16.71
C PHE A 290 10.14 -22.72 16.37
N VAL A 291 10.98 -23.71 16.08
CA VAL A 291 12.36 -23.45 15.67
C VAL A 291 12.41 -22.76 14.30
N ALA A 292 11.58 -23.17 13.35
CA ALA A 292 11.48 -22.51 12.04
C ALA A 292 11.01 -21.06 12.17
N MET A 293 9.98 -20.80 12.99
CA MET A 293 9.49 -19.46 13.29
C MET A 293 10.55 -18.59 13.96
N LEU A 294 11.29 -19.13 14.93
CA LEU A 294 12.41 -18.41 15.55
C LEU A 294 13.52 -18.09 14.55
N ALA A 295 13.86 -19.01 13.65
CA ALA A 295 14.85 -18.77 12.61
C ALA A 295 14.40 -17.64 11.65
N ALA A 296 13.13 -17.65 11.24
CA ALA A 296 12.56 -16.57 10.43
C ALA A 296 12.57 -15.22 11.16
N ALA A 297 12.11 -15.20 12.42
CA ALA A 297 12.11 -14.01 13.26
C ALA A 297 13.52 -13.45 13.49
N LEU A 298 14.53 -14.31 13.66
CA LEU A 298 15.92 -13.88 13.76
C LEU A 298 16.46 -13.34 12.42
N GLY A 299 16.01 -13.90 11.29
CA GLY A 299 16.33 -13.38 9.96
C GLY A 299 15.83 -11.96 9.76
N PHE A 300 14.54 -11.71 10.04
CA PHE A 300 13.97 -10.36 9.99
C PHE A 300 14.55 -9.45 11.09
N GLY A 301 14.81 -9.97 12.28
CA GLY A 301 15.50 -9.24 13.35
C GLY A 301 16.90 -8.77 12.96
N ALA A 302 17.65 -9.57 12.19
CA ALA A 302 18.93 -9.14 11.63
C ALA A 302 18.75 -8.00 10.62
N THR A 303 17.73 -8.07 9.76
CA THR A 303 17.38 -6.99 8.83
C THR A 303 17.05 -5.70 9.58
N TRP A 304 16.25 -5.79 10.64
CA TRP A 304 15.87 -4.67 11.50
C TRP A 304 17.09 -3.94 12.07
N VAL A 305 18.09 -4.67 12.57
CA VAL A 305 19.30 -4.07 13.17
C VAL A 305 20.29 -3.58 12.11
N SER A 306 20.28 -4.16 10.91
CA SER A 306 21.31 -3.90 9.89
C SER A 306 21.14 -2.61 9.09
N THR A 307 19.94 -2.02 9.08
CA THR A 307 19.59 -0.93 8.16
C THR A 307 19.22 0.34 8.89
N SER A 308 19.50 1.48 8.27
CA SER A 308 19.12 2.82 8.76
C SER A 308 17.88 3.37 8.06
N SER A 309 17.36 2.69 7.03
CA SER A 309 16.17 3.15 6.32
C SER A 309 14.89 2.76 7.07
N PRO A 310 14.01 3.73 7.44
CA PRO A 310 12.79 3.46 8.19
C PRO A 310 11.88 2.42 7.53
N SER A 311 11.68 2.47 6.20
CA SER A 311 10.84 1.50 5.48
C SER A 311 11.29 0.06 5.63
N ILE A 312 12.61 -0.18 5.62
CA ILE A 312 13.18 -1.53 5.78
C ILE A 312 13.08 -1.96 7.24
N ILE A 313 13.26 -1.02 8.19
CA ILE A 313 13.02 -1.26 9.62
C ILE A 313 11.57 -1.67 9.87
N TRP A 314 10.60 -0.91 9.36
CA TRP A 314 9.18 -1.22 9.52
C TRP A 314 8.83 -2.56 8.87
N PHE A 315 9.32 -2.82 7.66
CA PHE A 315 9.16 -4.10 6.99
C PHE A 315 9.64 -5.27 7.88
N ALA A 316 10.85 -5.14 8.43
CA ALA A 316 11.43 -6.14 9.31
C ALA A 316 10.69 -6.28 10.66
N GLN A 317 10.13 -5.21 11.21
CA GLN A 317 9.31 -5.25 12.43
C GLN A 317 7.96 -5.94 12.19
N THR A 318 7.40 -5.82 10.99
CA THR A 318 6.10 -6.40 10.63
C THR A 318 6.15 -7.84 10.14
N SER A 319 7.35 -8.36 9.81
CA SER A 319 7.57 -9.71 9.25
C SER A 319 7.87 -10.74 10.33
#